data_AF-A0AAN8EJX1-F1
#
_entry.id   AF-A0AAN8EJX1-F1
#
_cell.length_a   1.000
_cell.length_b   1.000
_cell.length_c   1.000
_cell.angle_alpha   90.00
_cell.angle_beta   90.00
_cell.angle_gamma   90.00
#
_symmetry.space_group_name_H-M   'P 1'
#
loop_
_entity.id
_entity.type
_entity.pdbx_description
1 polymer ?
#
loop_
_entity_poly.entity_id
_entity_poly.type
_entity_poly.pdbx_seq_one_letter_code
_entity_poly.pdbx_strand_id
1 'polypeptide(L)'
;MGSTLGSFTRHEAAEFLGEFVDALNKSVNGAVRSEPLVVIGLDGCKDGDKVWHAYNDAEGKNDQFNRNALNYANHLLGENMFHQDDWERWGECNDQLGRHEQYLIPRKDIWFRGHCLKAGEKIFVVASHKYDEEERSHLWEGAGLSELAGWQTHEHKYGVYILSTKPSLLTLVPSILAVGSAVVVNNCGSDVYFASVGQSAHSDMALMKGGYSEPFTKDNVGISIKLSPSMTGAVTQFEYTWVKGQNVAYDISNIDGNPFSAGGMSLVPSMEGAEGFPSCVTVNCPAGQDKCDAAYNLPDDVRTKVCPEDSVLTFTLCTGGKLAGGDQPAESATPAEGSSAGTGQGADSAQASAPAEQAAAPAQQNAQPASSSKASNAGNAGGADAANSVAQQPAATATGRGRNRQQQRRRAHSPGMI
;
A
#
# COMPACT_ATOMS: atom_id res chain seq x y z
N MET A 1 -6.55 7.73 12.92
CA MET A 1 -5.43 8.59 13.41
C MET A 1 -5.79 10.06 13.23
N GLY A 2 -5.27 10.99 14.06
CA GLY A 2 -5.68 12.40 14.06
C GLY A 2 -4.83 13.36 13.19
N SER A 3 -4.31 12.92 12.05
CA SER A 3 -3.29 13.61 11.22
C SER A 3 -1.84 13.53 11.72
N THR A 4 -1.55 12.66 12.69
CA THR A 4 -0.18 12.27 13.07
C THR A 4 0.63 11.72 11.90
N LEU A 5 -0.04 11.24 10.84
CA LEU A 5 0.61 10.81 9.62
C LEU A 5 1.44 11.92 8.94
N GLY A 6 1.07 13.19 9.17
CA GLY A 6 1.84 14.32 8.64
C GLY A 6 3.25 14.45 9.22
N SER A 7 3.58 13.72 10.29
CA SER A 7 4.94 13.68 10.84
C SER A 7 5.92 12.88 9.99
N PHE A 8 5.42 12.00 9.12
CA PHE A 8 6.22 11.26 8.14
C PHE A 8 6.40 12.07 6.86
N THR A 9 7.45 11.78 6.09
CA THR A 9 7.47 12.18 4.67
C THR A 9 6.32 11.53 3.92
N ARG A 10 5.97 12.05 2.73
CA ARG A 10 4.89 11.48 1.90
C ARG A 10 5.09 9.99 1.61
N HIS A 11 6.33 9.59 1.33
CA HIS A 11 6.68 8.21 1.03
C HIS A 11 6.58 7.31 2.27
N GLU A 12 7.19 7.71 3.38
CA GLU A 12 7.13 6.97 4.65
C GLU A 12 5.68 6.85 5.17
N ALA A 13 4.85 7.88 4.97
CA ALA A 13 3.43 7.84 5.31
C ALA A 13 2.68 6.74 4.53
N ALA A 14 2.96 6.61 3.23
CA ALA A 14 2.36 5.58 2.39
C ALA A 14 2.88 4.18 2.77
N GLU A 15 4.18 4.04 2.99
CA GLU A 15 4.82 2.79 3.43
C GLU A 15 4.24 2.32 4.77
N PHE A 16 4.17 3.21 5.76
CA PHE A 16 3.56 2.92 7.06
C PHE A 16 2.12 2.41 6.92
N LEU A 17 1.28 3.08 6.12
CA LEU A 17 -0.08 2.62 5.88
C LEU A 17 -0.11 1.29 5.12
N GLY A 18 0.82 1.06 4.19
CA GLY A 18 1.00 -0.20 3.48
C GLY A 18 1.32 -1.38 4.43
N GLU A 19 2.11 -1.16 5.48
CA GLU A 19 2.36 -2.18 6.50
C GLU A 19 1.08 -2.62 7.23
N PHE A 20 0.14 -1.69 7.48
CA PHE A 20 -1.18 -2.03 8.03
C PHE A 20 -1.99 -2.84 7.03
N VAL A 21 -1.98 -2.47 5.75
CA VAL A 21 -2.64 -3.24 4.69
C VAL A 21 -2.10 -4.67 4.65
N ASP A 22 -0.79 -4.84 4.70
CA ASP A 22 -0.12 -6.14 4.76
C ASP A 22 -0.53 -6.97 5.99
N ALA A 23 -0.55 -6.34 7.17
CA ALA A 23 -0.97 -7.01 8.40
C ALA A 23 -2.44 -7.43 8.35
N LEU A 24 -3.32 -6.56 7.83
CA LEU A 24 -4.75 -6.84 7.64
C LEU A 24 -4.93 -8.00 6.65
N ASN A 25 -4.24 -7.98 5.51
CA ASN A 25 -4.30 -9.05 4.51
C ASN A 25 -3.81 -10.40 5.08
N LYS A 26 -2.78 -10.40 5.92
CA LYS A 26 -2.27 -11.61 6.61
C LYS A 26 -3.23 -12.11 7.71
N SER A 27 -4.02 -11.23 8.32
CA SER A 27 -4.96 -11.56 9.41
C SER A 27 -6.26 -12.21 8.92
N VAL A 28 -6.61 -12.11 7.63
CA VAL A 28 -7.81 -12.74 7.04
C VAL A 28 -7.54 -14.23 6.75
N ASN A 29 -7.22 -14.98 7.81
CA ASN A 29 -7.24 -16.45 7.83
C ASN A 29 -8.64 -16.95 8.24
N GLY A 30 -9.66 -16.64 7.44
CA GLY A 30 -10.98 -17.31 7.47
C GLY A 30 -11.89 -17.03 8.68
N ALA A 31 -11.52 -16.16 9.62
CA ALA A 31 -12.32 -15.91 10.83
C ALA A 31 -13.17 -14.62 10.79
N VAL A 32 -12.82 -13.64 9.95
CA VAL A 32 -13.53 -12.35 9.89
C VAL A 32 -14.36 -12.28 8.61
N ARG A 33 -15.68 -12.19 8.76
CA ARG A 33 -16.67 -12.15 7.67
C ARG A 33 -16.81 -10.78 6.99
N SER A 34 -15.99 -9.80 7.37
CA SER A 34 -16.10 -8.40 6.94
C SER A 34 -14.74 -7.82 6.60
N GLU A 35 -14.66 -7.06 5.51
CA GLU A 35 -13.45 -6.35 5.08
C GLU A 35 -12.98 -5.39 6.18
N PRO A 36 -11.69 -5.40 6.55
CA PRO A 36 -11.17 -4.48 7.55
C PRO A 36 -11.15 -3.06 7.00
N LEU A 37 -11.71 -2.13 7.77
CA LEU A 37 -11.75 -0.71 7.44
C LEU A 37 -10.75 0.06 8.29
N VAL A 38 -10.10 1.05 7.69
CA VAL A 38 -9.16 1.95 8.36
C VAL A 38 -9.74 3.36 8.38
N VAL A 39 -9.72 4.01 9.54
CA VAL A 39 -10.19 5.40 9.70
C VAL A 39 -9.01 6.34 9.92
N ILE A 40 -8.74 7.20 8.93
CA ILE A 40 -7.63 8.15 8.94
C ILE A 40 -8.15 9.57 8.91
N GLY A 41 -7.71 10.40 9.85
CA GLY A 41 -7.83 11.84 9.80
C GLY A 41 -6.60 12.46 9.17
N LEU A 42 -6.79 13.42 8.25
CA LEU A 42 -5.74 14.20 7.61
C LEU A 42 -6.09 15.68 7.63
N ASP A 43 -5.10 16.49 7.95
CA ASP A 43 -5.18 17.94 7.85
C ASP A 43 -4.82 18.38 6.42
N GLY A 44 -5.76 19.01 5.72
CA GLY A 44 -5.58 19.53 4.36
C GLY A 44 -5.43 21.05 4.28
N CYS A 45 -5.18 21.74 5.39
CA CYS A 45 -5.04 23.19 5.39
C CYS A 45 -3.78 23.63 4.61
N LYS A 46 -3.97 24.33 3.50
CA LYS A 46 -2.89 24.93 2.68
C LYS A 46 -2.68 26.43 2.93
N ASP A 47 -3.45 27.01 3.84
CA ASP A 47 -3.32 28.41 4.23
C ASP A 47 -2.13 28.55 5.19
N GLY A 48 -1.01 29.07 4.68
CA GLY A 48 0.24 29.20 5.42
C GLY A 48 0.11 30.01 6.71
N ASP A 49 -0.70 31.07 6.71
CA ASP A 49 -0.89 31.90 7.92
C ASP A 49 -1.66 31.15 9.00
N LYS A 50 -2.72 30.42 8.62
CA LYS A 50 -3.47 29.58 9.56
C LYS A 50 -2.60 28.44 10.11
N VAL A 51 -1.84 27.79 9.23
CA VAL A 51 -0.92 26.72 9.63
C VAL A 51 0.14 27.28 10.58
N TRP A 52 0.76 28.42 10.27
CA TRP A 52 1.76 29.07 11.12
C TRP A 52 1.23 29.26 12.54
N HIS A 53 0.07 29.92 12.68
CA HIS A 53 -0.50 30.24 13.99
C HIS A 53 -0.93 28.99 14.77
N ALA A 54 -1.29 27.89 14.10
CA ALA A 54 -1.63 26.63 14.76
C ALA A 54 -0.43 25.97 15.45
N TYR A 55 0.80 26.18 14.96
CA TYR A 55 2.03 25.62 15.54
C TYR A 55 2.79 26.60 16.40
N ASN A 56 2.27 27.81 16.58
CA ASN A 56 2.99 28.84 17.27
C ASN A 56 1.97 29.80 17.87
N ASP A 57 1.20 29.22 18.77
CA ASP A 57 0.17 29.87 19.53
C ASP A 57 0.71 31.05 20.33
N ALA A 58 -0.12 32.08 20.51
CA ALA A 58 0.26 33.30 21.24
C ALA A 58 0.59 32.99 22.71
N GLU A 59 0.01 31.92 23.27
CA GLU A 59 0.27 31.43 24.62
C GLU A 59 1.59 30.66 24.76
N GLY A 60 2.27 30.33 23.66
CA GLY A 60 3.58 29.68 23.65
C GLY A 60 3.57 28.20 24.08
N LYS A 61 2.42 27.53 24.08
CA LYS A 61 2.30 26.12 24.49
C LYS A 61 3.03 25.19 23.54
N ASN A 62 2.98 25.46 22.24
CA ASN A 62 3.69 24.65 21.26
C ASN A 62 5.22 24.78 21.42
N ASP A 63 5.72 25.99 21.69
CA ASP A 63 7.15 26.19 22.01
C ASP A 63 7.54 25.40 23.27
N GLN A 64 6.74 25.48 24.33
CA GLN A 64 6.97 24.70 25.55
C GLN A 64 7.00 23.19 25.28
N PHE A 65 6.09 22.70 24.43
CA PHE A 65 6.03 21.29 24.05
C PHE A 65 7.31 20.84 23.34
N ASN A 66 7.78 21.58 22.32
CA ASN A 66 9.00 21.23 21.60
C ASN A 66 10.25 21.30 22.47
N ARG A 67 10.37 22.36 23.28
CA ARG A 67 11.48 22.57 24.21
C ARG A 67 11.56 21.52 25.31
N ASN A 68 10.46 20.83 25.61
CA ASN A 68 10.47 19.71 26.53
C ASN A 68 11.39 18.57 26.06
N ALA A 69 11.68 18.45 24.76
CA ALA A 69 12.67 17.50 24.24
C ALA A 69 14.06 17.68 24.88
N LEU A 70 14.46 18.91 25.17
CA LEU A 70 15.74 19.22 25.83
C LEU A 70 15.78 18.68 27.27
N ASN A 71 14.68 18.87 28.02
CA ASN A 71 14.55 18.34 29.38
C ASN A 71 14.57 16.80 29.37
N TYR A 72 13.89 16.19 28.39
CA TYR A 72 13.86 14.75 28.26
C TYR A 72 15.23 14.17 27.85
N ALA A 73 15.96 14.86 26.97
CA ALA A 73 17.33 14.49 26.61
C ALA A 73 18.27 14.53 27.84
N ASN A 74 18.18 15.57 28.66
CA ASN A 74 18.93 15.64 29.94
C ASN A 74 18.59 14.44 30.85
N HIS A 75 17.30 14.10 30.95
CA HIS A 75 16.86 12.96 31.74
C HIS A 75 17.44 11.63 31.23
N LEU A 76 17.40 11.38 29.92
CA LEU A 76 17.94 10.16 29.30
C LEU A 76 19.47 10.04 29.44
N LEU A 77 20.18 11.16 29.39
CA LEU A 77 21.64 11.18 29.51
C LEU A 77 22.12 11.15 30.97
N GLY A 78 21.25 11.51 31.92
CA GLY A 78 21.63 11.69 33.33
C GLY A 78 22.49 12.93 33.57
N GLU A 79 22.52 13.87 32.61
CA GLU A 79 23.35 15.08 32.62
C GLU A 79 22.46 16.30 32.38
N ASN A 80 22.71 17.40 33.10
CA ASN A 80 21.95 18.63 32.92
C ASN A 80 22.75 19.62 32.05
N MET A 81 22.70 19.44 30.73
CA MET A 81 23.55 20.18 29.78
C MET A 81 22.76 20.97 28.73
N PHE A 82 21.53 20.57 28.46
CA PHE A 82 20.62 21.27 27.57
C PHE A 82 19.75 22.22 28.38
N HIS A 83 20.27 23.40 28.72
CA HIS A 83 19.53 24.43 29.46
C HIS A 83 18.63 25.22 28.52
N GLN A 84 17.37 25.44 28.92
CA GLN A 84 16.34 26.06 28.07
C GLN A 84 16.75 27.39 27.43
N ASP A 85 17.42 28.25 28.19
CA ASP A 85 17.82 29.60 27.74
C ASP A 85 18.94 29.59 26.68
N ASP A 86 19.64 28.46 26.53
CA ASP A 86 20.69 28.28 25.54
C ASP A 86 20.14 27.95 24.14
N TRP A 87 18.81 27.92 23.97
CA TRP A 87 18.16 27.50 22.74
C TRP A 87 17.17 28.54 22.22
N GLU A 88 17.19 28.70 20.90
CA GLU A 88 16.19 29.42 20.12
C GLU A 88 15.27 28.43 19.41
N ARG A 89 14.01 28.81 19.21
CA ARG A 89 13.03 28.02 18.47
C ARG A 89 12.73 28.70 17.15
N TRP A 90 12.78 27.94 16.07
CA TRP A 90 12.46 28.40 14.72
C TRP A 90 11.36 27.53 14.12
N GLY A 91 10.27 28.16 13.68
CA GLY A 91 9.16 27.49 12.96
C GLY A 91 9.04 28.08 11.56
N GLU A 92 8.81 27.23 10.56
CA GLU A 92 8.60 27.68 9.18
C GLU A 92 7.56 26.83 8.44
N CYS A 93 6.76 27.49 7.61
CA CYS A 93 5.92 26.83 6.61
C CYS A 93 6.75 26.64 5.35
N ASN A 94 7.03 25.39 5.02
CA ASN A 94 7.77 25.01 3.84
C ASN A 94 6.78 24.66 2.73
N ASP A 95 6.46 25.65 1.91
CA ASP A 95 5.47 25.52 0.82
C ASP A 95 5.92 24.52 -0.24
N GLN A 96 7.23 24.41 -0.52
CA GLN A 96 7.78 23.47 -1.49
C GLN A 96 7.54 22.01 -1.08
N LEU A 97 7.61 21.72 0.22
CA LEU A 97 7.37 20.40 0.79
C LEU A 97 5.94 20.24 1.33
N GLY A 98 5.12 21.29 1.28
CA GLY A 98 3.73 21.28 1.76
C GLY A 98 3.59 20.98 3.26
N ARG A 99 4.51 21.46 4.10
CA ARG A 99 4.57 21.13 5.53
C ARG A 99 5.01 22.27 6.43
N HIS A 100 4.57 22.25 7.68
CA HIS A 100 5.18 23.08 8.73
C HIS A 100 6.35 22.32 9.37
N GLU A 101 7.41 23.02 9.73
CA GLU A 101 8.63 22.47 10.34
C GLU A 101 8.99 23.25 11.61
N GLN A 102 9.53 22.56 12.61
CA GLN A 102 10.03 23.18 13.84
C GLN A 102 11.44 22.72 14.16
N TYR A 103 12.26 23.67 14.59
CA TYR A 103 13.66 23.49 14.89
C TYR A 103 14.01 24.08 16.24
N LEU A 104 15.00 23.48 16.88
CA LEU A 104 15.74 24.04 18.02
C LEU A 104 17.14 24.42 17.55
N ILE A 105 17.56 25.63 17.85
CA ILE A 105 18.83 26.21 17.42
C ILE A 105 19.63 26.59 18.67
N PRO A 106 20.81 25.99 18.91
CA PRO A 106 21.60 26.36 20.07
C PRO A 106 22.21 27.75 19.86
N ARG A 107 22.18 28.59 20.90
CA ARG A 107 22.74 29.94 20.88
C ARG A 107 24.26 29.96 21.07
N LYS A 108 24.83 28.83 21.49
CA LYS A 108 26.26 28.63 21.73
C LYS A 108 26.64 27.18 21.40
N ASP A 109 27.93 26.91 21.26
CA ASP A 109 28.41 25.53 21.10
C ASP A 109 28.11 24.70 22.36
N ILE A 110 27.45 23.55 22.19
CA ILE A 110 27.13 22.62 23.28
C ILE A 110 27.89 21.32 23.04
N TRP A 111 28.78 20.96 23.97
CA TRP A 111 29.62 19.77 23.88
C TRP A 111 29.05 18.65 24.72
N PHE A 112 28.92 17.45 24.14
CA PHE A 112 28.45 16.26 24.85
C PHE A 112 29.15 15.02 24.30
N ARG A 113 29.74 14.20 25.19
CA ARG A 113 30.37 12.90 24.84
C ARG A 113 31.31 12.93 23.61
N GLY A 114 32.06 14.02 23.42
CA GLY A 114 32.97 14.19 22.28
C GLY A 114 32.33 14.73 20.99
N HIS A 115 31.02 14.99 21.00
CA HIS A 115 30.27 15.65 19.95
C HIS A 115 30.01 17.12 20.29
N CYS A 116 29.74 17.95 19.28
CA CYS A 116 29.44 19.36 19.43
C CYS A 116 28.23 19.72 18.57
N LEU A 117 27.18 20.27 19.20
CA LEU A 117 26.10 20.96 18.52
C LEU A 117 26.53 22.42 18.34
N LYS A 118 26.62 22.87 17.09
CA LYS A 118 27.21 24.18 16.79
C LYS A 118 26.19 25.29 16.95
N ALA A 119 26.65 26.43 17.51
CA ALA A 119 25.81 27.62 17.60
C ALA A 119 25.21 27.96 16.22
N GLY A 120 23.90 28.19 16.17
CA GLY A 120 23.18 28.52 14.92
C GLY A 120 22.76 27.32 14.06
N GLU A 121 23.13 26.09 14.43
CA GLU A 121 22.72 24.88 13.71
C GLU A 121 21.23 24.56 13.95
N LYS A 122 20.45 24.40 12.87
CA LYS A 122 19.04 24.00 12.94
C LYS A 122 18.92 22.51 13.28
N ILE A 123 18.47 22.17 14.48
CA ILE A 123 18.11 20.80 14.86
C ILE A 123 16.63 20.59 14.61
N PHE A 124 16.29 19.71 13.67
CA PHE A 124 14.91 19.37 13.33
C PHE A 124 14.22 18.66 14.51
N VAL A 125 13.02 19.11 14.86
CA VAL A 125 12.20 18.52 15.93
C VAL A 125 11.00 17.78 15.36
N VAL A 126 10.21 18.47 14.53
CA VAL A 126 8.96 17.91 14.00
C VAL A 126 8.61 18.58 12.68
N ALA A 127 7.99 17.80 11.79
CA ALA A 127 7.26 18.32 10.64
C ALA A 127 5.78 17.94 10.75
N SER A 128 4.94 18.70 10.06
CA SER A 128 3.55 18.32 9.84
C SER A 128 3.14 18.66 8.41
N HIS A 129 3.16 17.65 7.55
CA HIS A 129 2.67 17.75 6.20
C HIS A 129 1.15 17.90 6.17
N LYS A 130 0.67 18.71 5.23
CA LYS A 130 -0.74 18.99 4.99
C LYS A 130 -1.14 18.39 3.65
N TYR A 131 -2.25 17.66 3.58
CA TYR A 131 -2.66 16.86 2.41
C TYR A 131 -3.88 17.48 1.76
N ASP A 132 -3.71 18.11 0.59
CA ASP A 132 -4.87 18.45 -0.23
C ASP A 132 -5.49 17.20 -0.88
N GLU A 133 -6.47 17.40 -1.76
CA GLU A 133 -7.20 16.31 -2.40
C GLU A 133 -6.31 15.41 -3.27
N GLU A 134 -5.40 16.01 -4.05
CA GLU A 134 -4.51 15.27 -4.96
C GLU A 134 -3.47 14.49 -4.17
N GLU A 135 -2.80 15.13 -3.21
CA GLU A 135 -1.82 14.49 -2.35
C GLU A 135 -2.41 13.38 -1.47
N ARG A 136 -3.67 13.57 -1.02
CA ARG A 136 -4.42 12.54 -0.30
C ARG A 136 -4.66 11.33 -1.20
N SER A 137 -5.11 11.55 -2.43
CA SER A 137 -5.35 10.46 -3.38
C SER A 137 -4.06 9.66 -3.65
N HIS A 138 -2.93 10.35 -3.86
CA HIS A 138 -1.64 9.70 -4.03
C HIS A 138 -1.18 8.92 -2.79
N LEU A 139 -1.42 9.44 -1.58
CA LEU A 139 -1.13 8.72 -0.35
C LEU A 139 -1.93 7.41 -0.26
N TRP A 140 -3.23 7.44 -0.55
CA TRP A 140 -4.06 6.23 -0.56
C TRP A 140 -3.59 5.22 -1.59
N GLU A 141 -3.29 5.69 -2.80
CA GLU A 141 -2.81 4.85 -3.87
C GLU A 141 -1.47 4.18 -3.53
N GLY A 142 -0.49 4.95 -3.06
CA GLY A 142 0.81 4.44 -2.65
C GLY A 142 0.74 3.47 -1.46
N ALA A 143 -0.30 3.55 -0.64
CA ALA A 143 -0.54 2.65 0.49
C ALA A 143 -1.36 1.40 0.13
N GLY A 144 -1.86 1.26 -1.10
CA GLY A 144 -2.77 0.16 -1.47
C GLY A 144 -4.17 0.29 -0.84
N LEU A 145 -4.62 1.50 -0.57
CA LEU A 145 -5.92 1.80 0.05
C LEU A 145 -6.88 2.45 -0.95
N SER A 146 -8.17 2.21 -0.78
CA SER A 146 -9.26 2.89 -1.48
C SER A 146 -10.11 3.68 -0.51
N GLU A 147 -10.41 4.94 -0.84
CA GLU A 147 -11.33 5.76 -0.06
C GLU A 147 -12.78 5.34 -0.33
N LEU A 148 -13.50 4.94 0.71
CA LEU A 148 -14.92 4.58 0.66
C LEU A 148 -15.81 5.78 0.95
N ALA A 149 -15.39 6.61 1.91
CA ALA A 149 -16.11 7.80 2.33
C ALA A 149 -15.16 8.81 2.99
N GLY A 150 -15.48 10.10 2.87
CA GLY A 150 -14.71 11.19 3.47
C GLY A 150 -15.63 12.31 3.96
N TRP A 151 -15.31 12.87 5.12
CA TRP A 151 -15.96 14.07 5.66
C TRP A 151 -14.91 15.12 5.94
N GLN A 152 -15.07 16.31 5.38
CA GLN A 152 -14.11 17.38 5.53
C GLN A 152 -14.77 18.66 6.03
N THR A 153 -14.09 19.37 6.92
CA THR A 153 -14.51 20.71 7.36
C THR A 153 -14.24 21.74 6.25
N HIS A 154 -15.18 22.66 6.02
CA HIS A 154 -15.03 23.68 4.99
C HIS A 154 -13.85 24.63 5.22
N GLU A 155 -13.68 25.08 6.47
CA GLU A 155 -12.75 26.16 6.82
C GLU A 155 -11.29 25.69 7.00
N HIS A 156 -11.11 24.55 7.67
CA HIS A 156 -9.77 24.05 8.02
C HIS A 156 -9.32 22.90 7.12
N LYS A 157 -10.20 22.40 6.24
CA LYS A 157 -9.91 21.27 5.35
C LYS A 157 -9.43 20.02 6.07
N TYR A 158 -9.66 19.93 7.39
CA TYR A 158 -9.43 18.71 8.14
C TYR A 158 -10.49 17.70 7.74
N GLY A 159 -10.05 16.51 7.34
CA GLY A 159 -10.90 15.43 6.88
C GLY A 159 -10.71 14.15 7.66
N VAL A 160 -11.78 13.36 7.78
CA VAL A 160 -11.76 11.99 8.28
C VAL A 160 -12.26 11.09 7.16
N TYR A 161 -11.49 10.05 6.87
CA TYR A 161 -11.69 9.17 5.73
C TYR A 161 -11.79 7.72 6.18
N ILE A 162 -12.77 6.99 5.65
CA ILE A 162 -12.90 5.55 5.78
C ILE A 162 -12.28 4.93 4.53
N LEU A 163 -11.32 4.05 4.76
CA LEU A 163 -10.55 3.39 3.72
C LEU A 163 -10.76 1.88 3.82
N SER A 164 -10.85 1.21 2.69
CA SER A 164 -10.66 -0.23 2.60
C SER A 164 -9.29 -0.53 2.01
N THR A 165 -8.80 -1.75 2.26
CA THR A 165 -7.72 -2.29 1.44
C THR A 165 -8.22 -2.37 0.01
N LYS A 166 -7.41 -1.92 -0.96
CA LYS A 166 -7.62 -2.37 -2.32
C LYS A 166 -7.53 -3.90 -2.28
N PRO A 167 -8.39 -4.64 -3.01
CA PRO A 167 -8.19 -6.06 -3.21
C PRO A 167 -6.77 -6.26 -3.74
N SER A 168 -5.87 -6.61 -2.83
CA SER A 168 -4.46 -6.76 -3.15
C SER A 168 -4.39 -8.10 -3.85
N LEU A 169 -4.23 -8.07 -5.17
CA LEU A 169 -3.59 -9.17 -5.87
C LEU A 169 -2.27 -9.38 -5.13
N LEU A 170 -2.19 -10.47 -4.36
CA LEU A 170 -1.06 -10.82 -3.52
C LEU A 170 0.23 -10.81 -4.36
N THR A 171 0.92 -9.68 -4.48
CA THR A 171 2.26 -9.60 -5.03
C THR A 171 3.23 -10.01 -3.95
N LEU A 172 3.34 -11.33 -3.74
CA LEU A 172 4.51 -11.90 -3.09
C LEU A 172 5.69 -11.74 -4.05
N VAL A 173 6.54 -10.74 -3.82
CA VAL A 173 7.82 -10.63 -4.53
C VAL A 173 8.95 -10.91 -3.55
N PRO A 174 9.63 -12.06 -3.62
CA PRO A 174 11.03 -12.08 -3.25
C PRO A 174 11.81 -11.29 -4.32
N SER A 175 12.61 -10.31 -3.91
CA SER A 175 13.48 -9.50 -4.77
C SER A 175 14.49 -10.36 -5.51
N ILE A 176 14.07 -10.91 -6.65
CA ILE A 176 14.91 -11.28 -7.78
C ILE A 176 14.33 -10.44 -8.92
N LEU A 177 15.19 -9.77 -9.70
CA LEU A 177 14.80 -9.04 -10.91
C LEU A 177 14.17 -10.03 -11.89
N ALA A 178 12.87 -10.29 -11.74
CA ALA A 178 12.09 -11.05 -12.70
C ALA A 178 11.97 -10.16 -13.93
N VAL A 179 12.50 -10.65 -15.05
CA VAL A 179 12.58 -9.90 -16.29
C VAL A 179 11.17 -9.72 -16.88
N GLY A 180 10.26 -10.70 -16.70
CA GLY A 180 8.84 -10.62 -17.04
C GLY A 180 7.96 -11.46 -16.11
N SER A 181 6.63 -11.47 -16.33
CA SER A 181 5.67 -12.22 -15.51
C SER A 181 4.41 -12.65 -16.26
N ALA A 182 3.76 -13.71 -15.75
CA ALA A 182 2.42 -14.13 -16.11
C ALA A 182 1.42 -13.59 -15.07
N VAL A 183 0.33 -12.99 -15.52
CA VAL A 183 -0.73 -12.42 -14.68
C VAL A 183 -2.07 -12.96 -15.16
N VAL A 184 -2.95 -13.36 -14.24
CA VAL A 184 -4.33 -13.74 -14.50
C VAL A 184 -5.27 -12.84 -13.70
N VAL A 185 -6.19 -12.19 -14.38
CA VAL A 185 -7.21 -11.30 -13.82
C VAL A 185 -8.56 -12.00 -13.89
N ASN A 186 -9.21 -12.18 -12.75
CA ASN A 186 -10.57 -12.70 -12.68
C ASN A 186 -11.58 -11.54 -12.73
N ASN A 187 -12.19 -11.29 -13.89
CA ASN A 187 -13.28 -10.31 -14.04
C ASN A 187 -14.67 -10.96 -14.11
N CYS A 188 -14.79 -12.23 -13.70
CA CYS A 188 -16.03 -13.00 -13.86
C CYS A 188 -17.11 -12.67 -12.82
N GLY A 189 -16.76 -12.00 -11.72
CA GLY A 189 -17.68 -11.74 -10.62
C GLY A 189 -18.10 -12.98 -9.82
N SER A 190 -17.44 -14.12 -10.08
CA SER A 190 -17.60 -15.40 -9.39
C SER A 190 -16.23 -16.00 -9.10
N ASP A 191 -16.21 -17.02 -8.25
CA ASP A 191 -14.99 -17.77 -7.94
C ASP A 191 -14.41 -18.41 -9.21
N VAL A 192 -13.09 -18.31 -9.34
CA VAL A 192 -12.28 -19.02 -10.33
C VAL A 192 -11.20 -19.77 -9.56
N TYR A 193 -10.89 -20.97 -10.01
CA TYR A 193 -9.88 -21.83 -9.45
C TYR A 193 -8.75 -21.98 -10.46
N PHE A 194 -7.53 -22.12 -9.97
CA PHE A 194 -6.35 -22.22 -10.82
C PHE A 194 -5.31 -23.19 -10.27
N ALA A 195 -4.48 -23.71 -11.17
CA ALA A 195 -3.27 -24.46 -10.85
C ALA A 195 -2.18 -24.09 -11.85
N SER A 196 -1.03 -23.59 -11.37
CA SER A 196 0.15 -23.44 -12.21
C SER A 196 0.96 -24.73 -12.19
N VAL A 197 1.16 -25.31 -13.38
CA VAL A 197 1.73 -26.65 -13.57
C VAL A 197 2.92 -26.52 -14.53
N GLY A 198 4.07 -27.08 -14.15
CA GLY A 198 5.24 -27.19 -15.02
C GLY A 198 5.84 -28.58 -14.94
N GLN A 199 6.15 -29.21 -16.08
CA GLN A 199 6.61 -30.60 -16.16
C GLN A 199 5.68 -31.58 -15.38
N SER A 200 6.25 -32.65 -14.80
CA SER A 200 5.55 -33.74 -14.07
C SER A 200 5.02 -33.36 -12.69
N ALA A 201 4.98 -32.08 -12.32
CA ALA A 201 4.50 -31.63 -11.02
C ALA A 201 3.00 -31.35 -11.09
N HIS A 202 2.18 -32.20 -10.47
CA HIS A 202 0.77 -31.92 -10.28
C HIS A 202 0.58 -30.94 -9.12
N SER A 203 -0.09 -29.82 -9.37
CA SER A 203 -0.59 -28.92 -8.34
C SER A 203 -2.11 -29.06 -8.25
N ASP A 204 -2.64 -29.12 -7.04
CA ASP A 204 -4.08 -29.09 -6.81
C ASP A 204 -4.62 -27.70 -7.18
N MET A 205 -5.85 -27.66 -7.71
CA MET A 205 -6.54 -26.41 -7.99
C MET A 205 -6.73 -25.63 -6.68
N ALA A 206 -6.40 -24.34 -6.70
CA ALA A 206 -6.59 -23.41 -5.60
C ALA A 206 -7.60 -22.32 -5.99
N LEU A 207 -8.32 -21.77 -5.01
CA LEU A 207 -9.20 -20.62 -5.25
C LEU A 207 -8.36 -19.38 -5.61
N MET A 208 -8.68 -18.75 -6.73
CA MET A 208 -8.10 -17.50 -7.20
C MET A 208 -8.74 -16.33 -6.43
N LYS A 209 -7.96 -15.70 -5.54
CA LYS A 209 -8.43 -14.58 -4.72
C LYS A 209 -8.10 -13.24 -5.40
N GLY A 210 -9.05 -12.69 -6.15
CA GLY A 210 -8.90 -11.44 -6.92
C GLY A 210 -8.14 -11.60 -8.25
N GLY A 211 -7.17 -12.51 -8.30
CA GLY A 211 -6.39 -12.88 -9.49
C GLY A 211 -5.16 -13.69 -9.09
N TYR A 212 -4.25 -13.92 -10.03
CA TYR A 212 -3.03 -14.68 -9.82
C TYR A 212 -1.88 -14.06 -10.61
N SER A 213 -0.65 -14.17 -10.11
CA SER A 213 0.53 -13.78 -10.89
C SER A 213 1.74 -14.59 -10.47
N GLU A 214 2.62 -14.89 -11.42
CA GLU A 214 3.92 -15.48 -11.14
C GLU A 214 5.02 -14.89 -12.05
N PRO A 215 6.22 -14.63 -11.50
CA PRO A 215 7.36 -14.23 -12.31
C PRO A 215 7.87 -15.38 -13.17
N PHE A 216 8.47 -15.06 -14.31
CA PHE A 216 9.22 -16.06 -15.07
C PHE A 216 10.49 -16.46 -14.31
N THR A 217 10.57 -17.73 -13.93
CA THR A 217 11.65 -18.23 -13.05
C THR A 217 12.37 -19.46 -13.59
N LYS A 218 11.75 -20.20 -14.51
CA LYS A 218 12.29 -21.46 -15.06
C LYS A 218 12.65 -21.29 -16.53
N ASP A 219 13.95 -21.31 -16.81
CA ASP A 219 14.47 -21.19 -18.17
C ASP A 219 14.15 -22.43 -19.01
N ASN A 220 13.55 -22.20 -20.18
CA ASN A 220 13.16 -23.21 -21.18
C ASN A 220 12.26 -24.32 -20.61
N VAL A 221 11.36 -23.97 -19.69
CA VAL A 221 10.35 -24.87 -19.14
C VAL A 221 8.96 -24.32 -19.43
N GLY A 222 8.13 -25.11 -20.09
CA GLY A 222 6.73 -24.79 -20.31
C GLY A 222 5.91 -24.86 -19.02
N ILE A 223 5.14 -23.80 -18.79
CA ILE A 223 4.19 -23.67 -17.69
C ILE A 223 2.79 -23.55 -18.27
N SER A 224 1.83 -24.24 -17.66
CA SER A 224 0.41 -24.19 -17.99
C SER A 224 -0.37 -23.79 -16.73
N ILE A 225 -0.93 -22.58 -16.73
CA ILE A 225 -1.85 -22.09 -15.70
C ILE A 225 -3.25 -22.55 -16.09
N LYS A 226 -3.70 -23.63 -15.47
CA LYS A 226 -5.04 -24.21 -15.68
C LYS A 226 -6.07 -23.40 -14.89
N LEU A 227 -7.20 -23.08 -15.50
CA LEU A 227 -8.22 -22.16 -14.96
C LEU A 227 -9.63 -22.75 -15.14
N SER A 228 -10.45 -22.70 -14.10
CA SER A 228 -11.83 -23.24 -14.12
C SER A 228 -12.75 -22.49 -13.16
N PRO A 229 -14.06 -22.36 -13.43
CA PRO A 229 -15.04 -21.85 -12.46
C PRO A 229 -15.35 -22.85 -11.33
N SER A 230 -14.81 -24.06 -11.36
CA SER A 230 -14.95 -25.07 -10.31
C SER A 230 -13.64 -25.79 -10.00
N MET A 231 -13.55 -26.42 -8.83
CA MET A 231 -12.41 -27.24 -8.41
C MET A 231 -12.17 -28.48 -9.32
N THR A 232 -13.19 -28.88 -10.06
CA THR A 232 -13.17 -29.99 -11.02
C THR A 232 -13.86 -29.56 -12.31
N GLY A 233 -13.60 -30.24 -13.42
CA GLY A 233 -14.27 -30.00 -14.71
C GLY A 233 -13.36 -29.45 -15.78
N ALA A 234 -13.97 -28.79 -16.78
CA ALA A 234 -13.27 -28.21 -17.92
C ALA A 234 -12.29 -27.11 -17.48
N VAL A 235 -11.16 -27.01 -18.16
CA VAL A 235 -10.14 -25.99 -17.91
C VAL A 235 -9.73 -25.28 -19.19
N THR A 236 -9.66 -23.95 -19.11
CA THR A 236 -8.86 -23.16 -20.06
C THR A 236 -7.43 -23.08 -19.51
N GLN A 237 -6.44 -23.13 -20.40
CA GLN A 237 -5.02 -23.08 -20.05
C GLN A 237 -4.41 -21.80 -20.60
N PHE A 238 -3.71 -21.06 -19.74
CA PHE A 238 -2.77 -20.02 -20.15
C PHE A 238 -1.37 -20.62 -20.10
N GLU A 239 -0.76 -20.79 -21.27
CA GLU A 239 0.53 -21.46 -21.40
C GLU A 239 1.62 -20.45 -21.75
N TYR A 240 2.80 -20.62 -21.14
CA TYR A 240 3.98 -19.87 -21.51
C TYR A 240 5.26 -20.68 -21.37
N THR A 241 6.26 -20.37 -22.20
CA THR A 241 7.64 -20.89 -22.08
C THR A 241 8.59 -19.72 -22.17
N TRP A 242 9.32 -19.46 -21.09
CA TRP A 242 10.29 -18.37 -21.03
C TRP A 242 11.70 -18.90 -21.30
N VAL A 243 12.44 -18.24 -22.19
CA VAL A 243 13.84 -18.56 -22.53
C VAL A 243 14.70 -17.35 -22.23
N LYS A 244 15.58 -17.50 -21.23
CA LYS A 244 16.41 -16.41 -20.71
C LYS A 244 17.34 -15.85 -21.79
N GLY A 245 17.38 -14.52 -21.90
CA GLY A 245 18.15 -13.79 -22.90
C GLY A 245 17.56 -13.85 -24.31
N GLN A 246 16.33 -14.38 -24.47
CA GLN A 246 15.72 -14.58 -25.78
C GLN A 246 14.30 -14.05 -25.84
N ASN A 247 13.34 -14.78 -25.28
CA ASN A 247 11.92 -14.50 -25.49
C ASN A 247 11.01 -15.20 -24.46
N VAL A 248 9.73 -14.87 -24.54
CA VAL A 248 8.64 -15.69 -23.97
C VAL A 248 7.68 -16.10 -25.08
N ALA A 249 7.44 -17.40 -25.21
CA ALA A 249 6.36 -17.94 -26.02
C ALA A 249 5.09 -18.08 -25.18
N TYR A 250 3.90 -17.80 -25.73
CA TYR A 250 2.65 -17.85 -24.99
C TYR A 250 1.43 -18.16 -25.87
N ASP A 251 0.39 -18.73 -25.26
CA ASP A 251 -0.92 -18.95 -25.89
C ASP A 251 -2.04 -19.23 -24.87
N ILE A 252 -3.27 -19.29 -25.41
CA ILE A 252 -4.45 -19.80 -24.72
C ILE A 252 -4.79 -21.15 -25.33
N SER A 253 -5.05 -22.15 -24.49
CA SER A 253 -5.50 -23.48 -24.90
C SER A 253 -6.80 -23.87 -24.24
N ASN A 254 -7.80 -24.18 -25.07
CA ASN A 254 -9.13 -24.68 -24.70
C ASN A 254 -9.29 -26.16 -25.07
N ILE A 255 -8.19 -26.89 -25.30
CA ILE A 255 -8.22 -28.33 -25.63
C ILE A 255 -8.94 -29.13 -24.54
N ASP A 256 -8.75 -28.75 -23.27
CA ASP A 256 -9.40 -29.35 -22.10
C ASP A 256 -10.75 -28.68 -21.73
N GLY A 257 -11.25 -27.80 -22.61
CA GLY A 257 -12.53 -27.10 -22.51
C GLY A 257 -12.41 -25.57 -22.48
N ASN A 258 -13.55 -24.90 -22.64
CA ASN A 258 -13.65 -23.43 -22.65
C ASN A 258 -14.74 -22.95 -21.68
N PRO A 259 -14.57 -23.12 -20.36
CA PRO A 259 -15.61 -22.79 -19.39
C PRO A 259 -15.89 -21.27 -19.29
N PHE A 260 -15.05 -20.43 -19.89
CA PHE A 260 -15.19 -18.98 -19.87
C PHE A 260 -15.76 -18.40 -21.18
N SER A 261 -16.20 -19.24 -22.13
CA SER A 261 -16.72 -18.83 -23.45
C SER A 261 -17.79 -17.75 -23.36
N ALA A 262 -18.72 -17.87 -22.41
CA ALA A 262 -19.81 -16.93 -22.21
C ALA A 262 -19.33 -15.51 -21.82
N GLY A 263 -18.27 -15.41 -21.01
CA GLY A 263 -17.71 -14.13 -20.55
C GLY A 263 -16.61 -13.57 -21.44
N GLY A 264 -16.02 -14.39 -22.32
CA GLY A 264 -14.88 -13.99 -23.15
C GLY A 264 -13.56 -13.94 -22.38
N MET A 265 -12.44 -13.89 -23.09
CA MET A 265 -11.10 -13.88 -22.52
C MET A 265 -10.14 -13.06 -23.40
N SER A 266 -9.10 -12.48 -22.80
CA SER A 266 -8.06 -11.79 -23.56
C SER A 266 -6.69 -11.94 -22.90
N LEU A 267 -5.66 -12.26 -23.67
CA LEU A 267 -4.27 -12.34 -23.23
C LEU A 267 -3.46 -11.25 -23.93
N VAL A 268 -3.03 -10.25 -23.16
CA VAL A 268 -2.39 -9.02 -23.65
C VAL A 268 -0.93 -8.98 -23.18
N PRO A 269 0.06 -8.95 -24.08
CA PRO A 269 1.45 -8.71 -23.71
C PRO A 269 1.73 -7.21 -23.53
N SER A 270 2.54 -6.84 -22.53
CA SER A 270 2.92 -5.44 -22.29
C SER A 270 3.79 -4.81 -23.39
N MET A 271 4.41 -5.62 -24.24
CA MET A 271 5.28 -5.19 -25.35
C MET A 271 4.70 -5.56 -26.71
N GLU A 272 3.38 -5.51 -26.86
CA GLU A 272 2.70 -5.73 -28.13
C GLU A 272 3.33 -4.90 -29.27
N GLY A 273 3.63 -5.57 -30.38
CA GLY A 273 4.24 -4.93 -31.55
C GLY A 273 5.73 -4.62 -31.42
N ALA A 274 6.44 -5.20 -30.44
CA ALA A 274 7.88 -5.05 -30.30
C ALA A 274 8.65 -5.43 -31.59
N GLU A 275 9.68 -4.63 -31.91
CA GLU A 275 10.54 -4.86 -33.07
C GLU A 275 11.25 -6.23 -32.95
N GLY A 276 11.24 -7.01 -34.03
CA GLY A 276 11.78 -8.38 -34.03
C GLY A 276 10.81 -9.46 -33.50
N PHE A 277 9.63 -9.08 -33.00
CA PHE A 277 8.62 -10.00 -32.45
C PHE A 277 7.24 -9.81 -33.12
N PRO A 278 7.09 -10.14 -34.42
CA PRO A 278 5.87 -9.87 -35.18
C PRO A 278 4.64 -10.66 -34.71
N SER A 279 4.83 -11.72 -33.91
CA SER A 279 3.75 -12.48 -33.30
C SER A 279 3.43 -12.03 -31.87
N CYS A 280 4.12 -11.02 -31.32
CA CYS A 280 3.81 -10.43 -30.02
C CYS A 280 2.56 -9.55 -30.13
N VAL A 281 1.41 -10.19 -30.09
CA VAL A 281 0.09 -9.56 -30.28
C VAL A 281 -0.92 -10.08 -29.27
N THR A 282 -1.95 -9.29 -29.03
CA THR A 282 -3.06 -9.70 -28.17
C THR A 282 -3.76 -10.95 -28.73
N VAL A 283 -4.02 -11.93 -27.87
CA VAL A 283 -4.93 -13.05 -28.17
C VAL A 283 -6.30 -12.71 -27.61
N ASN A 284 -7.30 -12.59 -28.48
CA ASN A 284 -8.65 -12.18 -28.10
C ASN A 284 -9.67 -13.29 -28.38
N CYS A 285 -10.43 -13.66 -27.35
CA CYS A 285 -11.53 -14.62 -27.41
C CYS A 285 -12.83 -13.92 -27.01
N PRO A 286 -13.64 -13.45 -27.97
CA PRO A 286 -14.87 -12.71 -27.67
C PRO A 286 -15.87 -13.51 -26.84
N ALA A 287 -16.66 -12.80 -26.02
CA ALA A 287 -17.74 -13.38 -25.23
C ALA A 287 -18.83 -14.00 -26.12
N GLY A 288 -19.42 -15.10 -25.64
CA GLY A 288 -20.52 -15.80 -26.31
C GLY A 288 -20.09 -16.70 -27.49
N GLN A 289 -18.78 -16.93 -27.66
CA GLN A 289 -18.27 -17.83 -28.69
C GLN A 289 -17.80 -19.14 -28.06
N ASP A 290 -18.47 -20.25 -28.41
CA ASP A 290 -18.11 -21.59 -27.91
C ASP A 290 -16.68 -21.97 -28.30
N LYS A 291 -16.26 -21.59 -29.51
CA LYS A 291 -14.91 -21.78 -30.03
C LYS A 291 -14.20 -20.43 -30.14
N CYS A 292 -12.99 -20.34 -29.59
CA CYS A 292 -12.11 -19.19 -29.80
C CYS A 292 -11.08 -19.51 -30.89
N ASP A 293 -11.22 -18.92 -32.07
CA ASP A 293 -10.30 -19.18 -33.19
C ASP A 293 -8.86 -18.70 -32.92
N ALA A 294 -8.65 -17.79 -31.96
CA ALA A 294 -7.33 -17.32 -31.57
C ALA A 294 -6.62 -18.24 -30.55
N ALA A 295 -7.32 -19.22 -29.97
CA ALA A 295 -6.81 -20.19 -29.01
C ALA A 295 -6.63 -21.57 -29.64
N TYR A 296 -5.81 -22.43 -29.02
CA TYR A 296 -5.81 -23.86 -29.35
C TYR A 296 -7.17 -24.46 -28.97
N ASN A 297 -7.84 -25.11 -29.91
CA ASN A 297 -9.04 -25.90 -29.64
C ASN A 297 -8.83 -27.37 -29.99
N LEU A 298 -7.84 -27.66 -30.84
CA LEU A 298 -7.41 -29.01 -31.21
C LEU A 298 -5.88 -29.15 -31.07
N PRO A 299 -5.34 -30.37 -30.87
CA PRO A 299 -3.90 -30.58 -30.69
C PRO A 299 -3.02 -30.15 -31.87
N ASP A 300 -3.57 -30.05 -33.08
CA ASP A 300 -2.87 -29.67 -34.31
C ASP A 300 -3.04 -28.18 -34.68
N ASP A 301 -3.74 -27.40 -33.84
CA ASP A 301 -3.74 -25.95 -33.98
C ASP A 301 -2.31 -25.39 -33.85
N VAL A 302 -2.05 -24.23 -34.44
CA VAL A 302 -0.83 -23.45 -34.19
C VAL A 302 -1.27 -22.04 -33.81
N ARG A 303 -1.18 -21.71 -32.52
CA ARG A 303 -1.61 -20.42 -31.97
C ARG A 303 -0.59 -19.76 -31.06
N THR A 304 0.55 -20.41 -30.79
CA THR A 304 1.66 -19.82 -30.02
C THR A 304 2.14 -18.51 -30.61
N LYS A 305 2.29 -17.53 -29.73
CA LYS A 305 2.82 -16.19 -29.94
C LYS A 305 4.17 -16.06 -29.25
N VAL A 306 4.97 -15.08 -29.64
CA VAL A 306 6.30 -14.86 -29.06
C VAL A 306 6.53 -13.38 -28.83
N CYS A 307 6.95 -13.01 -27.61
CA CYS A 307 7.28 -11.66 -27.20
C CYS A 307 8.71 -11.58 -26.62
N PRO A 308 9.26 -10.36 -26.45
CA PRO A 308 10.49 -10.15 -25.68
C PRO A 308 10.43 -10.80 -24.29
N GLU A 309 11.58 -11.24 -23.78
CA GLU A 309 11.68 -11.97 -22.51
C GLU A 309 11.19 -11.20 -21.28
N ASP A 310 11.14 -9.87 -21.38
CA ASP A 310 10.71 -8.94 -20.34
C ASP A 310 9.24 -8.54 -20.41
N SER A 311 8.47 -9.18 -21.29
CA SER A 311 7.04 -8.94 -21.41
C SER A 311 6.27 -9.40 -20.17
N VAL A 312 5.31 -8.59 -19.75
CA VAL A 312 4.26 -8.97 -18.81
C VAL A 312 3.07 -9.47 -19.61
N LEU A 313 2.69 -10.73 -19.40
CA LEU A 313 1.58 -11.38 -20.09
C LEU A 313 0.34 -11.35 -19.20
N THR A 314 -0.66 -10.55 -19.54
CA THR A 314 -1.87 -10.37 -18.73
C THR A 314 -3.05 -11.09 -19.34
N PHE A 315 -3.50 -12.18 -18.70
CA PHE A 315 -4.68 -12.95 -19.07
C PHE A 315 -5.91 -12.50 -18.29
N THR A 316 -6.87 -11.88 -18.96
CA THR A 316 -8.12 -11.44 -18.35
C THR A 316 -9.26 -12.39 -18.71
N LEU A 317 -9.89 -12.97 -17.69
CA LEU A 317 -11.08 -13.80 -17.81
C LEU A 317 -12.34 -12.94 -17.71
N CYS A 318 -13.37 -13.25 -18.48
CA CYS A 318 -14.66 -12.57 -18.52
C CYS A 318 -14.59 -11.09 -18.94
N THR A 319 -13.96 -10.83 -20.08
CA THR A 319 -13.79 -9.48 -20.65
C THR A 319 -15.11 -8.81 -21.08
N GLY A 320 -16.14 -9.59 -21.42
CA GLY A 320 -17.49 -9.13 -21.74
C GLY A 320 -18.42 -9.01 -20.53
N GLY A 321 -17.94 -9.30 -19.31
CA GLY A 321 -18.75 -9.37 -18.09
C GLY A 321 -19.18 -10.79 -17.72
N LYS A 322 -19.79 -10.91 -16.53
CA LYS A 322 -20.12 -12.13 -15.75
C LYS A 322 -20.26 -13.44 -16.54
N LEU A 323 -19.79 -14.54 -15.94
CA LEU A 323 -20.19 -15.89 -16.37
C LEU A 323 -21.72 -16.01 -16.25
N ALA A 324 -22.39 -16.46 -17.30
CA ALA A 324 -23.83 -16.67 -17.28
C ALA A 324 -24.16 -17.78 -16.26
N GLY A 325 -24.59 -17.38 -15.06
CA GLY A 325 -24.83 -18.31 -13.95
C GLY A 325 -24.94 -17.65 -12.58
N GLY A 326 -25.79 -16.63 -12.45
CA GLY A 326 -26.17 -16.03 -11.17
C GLY A 326 -27.44 -15.20 -11.34
N ASP A 327 -28.56 -15.77 -10.91
CA ASP A 327 -29.93 -15.22 -10.88
C ASP A 327 -30.17 -13.91 -11.66
N GLN A 328 -30.71 -14.03 -12.87
CA GLN A 328 -31.55 -12.97 -13.42
C GLN A 328 -32.99 -13.15 -12.89
N PRO A 329 -33.64 -12.11 -12.35
CA PRO A 329 -35.09 -12.04 -12.44
C PRO A 329 -35.43 -11.97 -13.93
N ALA A 330 -36.31 -12.86 -14.38
CA ALA A 330 -36.78 -12.90 -15.75
C ALA A 330 -37.26 -11.51 -16.20
N GLU A 331 -36.51 -10.87 -17.10
CA GLU A 331 -37.06 -9.79 -17.90
C GLU A 331 -38.09 -10.42 -18.85
N SER A 332 -39.35 -10.15 -18.53
CA SER A 332 -40.50 -10.48 -19.35
C SER A 332 -40.29 -9.94 -20.76
N ALA A 333 -40.27 -10.85 -21.73
CA ALA A 333 -40.33 -10.52 -23.14
C ALA A 333 -41.55 -9.63 -23.44
N THR A 334 -41.28 -8.39 -23.86
CA THR A 334 -42.27 -7.53 -24.50
C THR A 334 -42.48 -8.05 -25.93
N PRO A 335 -43.71 -8.42 -26.35
CA PRO A 335 -43.95 -8.75 -27.75
C PRO A 335 -44.07 -7.47 -28.59
N ALA A 336 -43.59 -7.58 -29.82
CA ALA A 336 -43.58 -6.57 -30.86
C ALA A 336 -44.97 -5.97 -31.17
N GLU A 337 -44.93 -4.71 -31.59
CA GLU A 337 -46.03 -3.96 -32.19
C GLU A 337 -46.62 -4.69 -33.40
N GLY A 338 -47.95 -4.84 -33.39
CA GLY A 338 -48.76 -5.35 -34.50
C GLY A 338 -50.12 -4.67 -34.50
N SER A 339 -50.32 -3.80 -35.50
CA SER A 339 -51.54 -3.05 -35.82
C SER A 339 -52.82 -3.90 -35.85
N SER A 340 -53.92 -3.42 -35.24
CA SER A 340 -55.24 -3.30 -35.88
C SER A 340 -56.32 -2.76 -34.91
N ALA A 341 -57.34 -2.17 -35.52
CA ALA A 341 -58.38 -1.30 -34.98
C ALA A 341 -59.44 -1.97 -34.09
N GLY A 342 -60.16 -1.15 -33.29
CA GLY A 342 -61.47 -1.56 -32.75
C GLY A 342 -61.97 -0.81 -31.50
N THR A 343 -62.62 0.33 -31.72
CA THR A 343 -63.81 0.90 -31.02
C THR A 343 -64.27 0.41 -29.62
N GLY A 344 -64.63 1.40 -28.76
CA GLY A 344 -65.68 1.29 -27.72
C GLY A 344 -65.21 1.72 -26.32
N GLN A 345 -65.44 2.97 -25.90
CA GLN A 345 -66.57 3.48 -25.10
C GLN A 345 -66.57 3.14 -23.58
N GLY A 346 -66.70 4.20 -22.77
CA GLY A 346 -67.24 4.20 -21.40
C GLY A 346 -66.16 4.17 -20.30
N ALA A 347 -65.80 5.26 -19.61
CA ALA A 347 -66.54 6.09 -18.65
C ALA A 347 -66.13 5.79 -17.18
N ASP A 348 -66.01 6.89 -16.42
CA ASP A 348 -66.08 7.04 -14.97
C ASP A 348 -64.86 6.80 -14.05
N SER A 349 -64.17 7.93 -13.80
CA SER A 349 -64.17 8.72 -12.53
C SER A 349 -63.58 8.19 -11.21
N ALA A 350 -63.10 9.18 -10.43
CA ALA A 350 -62.72 9.21 -9.00
C ALA A 350 -61.30 8.65 -8.68
N GLN A 351 -60.25 9.42 -8.37
CA GLN A 351 -60.03 10.54 -7.44
C GLN A 351 -59.89 10.12 -5.95
N ALA A 352 -58.81 10.63 -5.32
CA ALA A 352 -58.49 10.69 -3.88
C ALA A 352 -57.95 9.39 -3.24
N SER A 353 -57.04 9.36 -2.28
CA SER A 353 -56.24 10.37 -1.55
C SER A 353 -55.29 9.62 -0.61
N ALA A 354 -54.14 10.23 -0.28
CA ALA A 354 -53.26 9.82 0.81
C ALA A 354 -53.95 9.92 2.19
N PRO A 355 -53.34 9.34 3.23
CA PRO A 355 -52.84 10.23 4.28
C PRO A 355 -51.42 9.89 4.77
N ALA A 356 -50.76 10.94 5.23
CA ALA A 356 -49.54 10.92 6.03
C ALA A 356 -49.88 10.75 7.51
N GLU A 357 -48.97 10.18 8.31
CA GLU A 357 -48.92 10.46 9.75
C GLU A 357 -47.48 10.43 10.28
N GLN A 358 -47.16 11.50 11.01
CA GLN A 358 -45.93 11.79 11.73
C GLN A 358 -45.91 11.06 13.08
N ALA A 359 -44.72 10.80 13.63
CA ALA A 359 -44.53 10.78 15.09
C ALA A 359 -43.09 11.16 15.45
N ALA A 360 -42.99 11.99 16.47
CA ALA A 360 -41.81 12.72 16.91
C ALA A 360 -40.97 11.96 17.95
N ALA A 361 -39.73 12.44 18.11
CA ALA A 361 -38.81 12.11 19.20
C ALA A 361 -39.32 12.59 20.58
N PRO A 362 -38.63 12.17 21.65
CA PRO A 362 -38.11 13.17 22.58
C PRO A 362 -36.63 12.94 22.98
N ALA A 363 -35.94 14.07 23.17
CA ALA A 363 -34.66 14.20 23.88
C ALA A 363 -34.92 14.28 25.41
N GLN A 364 -34.04 13.83 26.32
CA GLN A 364 -32.88 14.51 26.94
C GLN A 364 -32.55 13.64 28.21
N GLN A 365 -31.33 13.47 28.75
CA GLN A 365 -30.48 14.48 29.42
C GLN A 365 -29.17 13.83 29.96
N ASN A 366 -28.06 14.58 29.86
CA ASN A 366 -26.81 14.64 30.63
C ASN A 366 -26.42 13.59 31.70
N ALA A 367 -25.15 13.11 31.62
CA ALA A 367 -24.14 13.25 32.69
C ALA A 367 -22.72 12.79 32.23
N GLN A 368 -21.70 13.59 32.54
CA GLN A 368 -20.25 13.30 32.62
C GLN A 368 -19.78 13.79 34.01
N PRO A 369 -18.54 13.53 34.49
CA PRO A 369 -17.67 12.34 34.42
C PRO A 369 -17.08 11.97 35.82
N ALA A 370 -16.42 10.82 35.97
CA ALA A 370 -15.56 10.47 37.13
C ALA A 370 -14.38 9.60 36.63
N SER A 371 -13.13 10.06 36.61
CA SER A 371 -12.13 10.20 37.70
C SER A 371 -11.60 8.88 38.28
N SER A 372 -10.31 8.63 38.02
CA SER A 372 -9.26 8.09 38.90
C SER A 372 -9.52 6.83 39.76
N SER A 373 -8.64 5.83 39.60
CA SER A 373 -8.21 5.00 40.72
C SER A 373 -6.68 4.81 40.71
N LYS A 374 -6.03 5.44 41.69
CA LYS A 374 -4.75 5.04 42.29
C LYS A 374 -5.08 4.34 43.61
N ALA A 375 -4.44 3.21 43.88
CA ALA A 375 -4.12 2.71 45.22
C ALA A 375 -2.83 1.87 45.06
N SER A 376 -1.62 2.30 45.47
CA SER A 376 -1.05 2.51 46.83
C SER A 376 -0.89 1.22 47.66
N ASN A 377 0.27 0.59 47.49
CA ASN A 377 1.35 0.37 48.47
C ASN A 377 1.05 -0.12 49.91
N ALA A 378 1.69 -1.26 50.27
CA ALA A 378 2.30 -1.60 51.56
C ALA A 378 3.10 -2.91 51.32
N GLY A 379 4.34 -3.14 51.76
CA GLY A 379 5.19 -2.50 52.75
C GLY A 379 5.83 -3.59 53.63
N ASN A 380 7.16 -3.50 53.82
CA ASN A 380 8.05 -4.22 54.76
C ASN A 380 8.51 -5.65 54.45
N ALA A 381 9.72 -6.11 54.80
CA ALA A 381 10.99 -5.52 55.25
C ALA A 381 11.96 -6.67 55.61
N GLY A 382 13.27 -6.40 55.54
CA GLY A 382 14.35 -7.15 56.22
C GLY A 382 14.85 -8.36 55.44
N GLY A 383 16.14 -8.62 55.23
CA GLY A 383 17.39 -8.24 55.90
C GLY A 383 18.26 -9.49 55.71
N ALA A 384 19.43 -9.44 55.07
CA ALA A 384 20.73 -9.01 55.58
C ALA A 384 21.70 -10.20 55.38
N ASP A 385 22.97 -9.83 55.24
CA ASP A 385 24.19 -10.64 55.36
C ASP A 385 24.58 -11.60 54.23
N ALA A 386 25.86 -11.80 53.91
CA ALA A 386 27.11 -11.08 54.11
C ALA A 386 28.22 -11.93 53.45
N ALA A 387 29.35 -11.28 53.15
CA ALA A 387 30.69 -11.86 52.97
C ALA A 387 30.93 -12.63 51.64
N ASN A 388 32.12 -12.60 51.02
CA ASN A 388 33.44 -12.08 51.36
C ASN A 388 34.25 -12.03 50.04
N SER A 389 34.98 -10.94 49.75
CA SER A 389 36.46 -10.85 49.71
C SER A 389 37.15 -11.71 48.60
N VAL A 390 38.20 -11.31 47.88
CA VAL A 390 39.47 -10.67 48.25
C VAL A 390 40.09 -10.02 47.00
N ALA A 391 40.89 -8.99 47.26
CA ALA A 391 41.74 -8.19 46.38
C ALA A 391 42.78 -8.96 45.54
N GLN A 392 43.30 -8.34 44.47
CA GLN A 392 44.70 -7.89 44.37
C GLN A 392 45.02 -7.25 43.00
N GLN A 393 45.71 -6.11 43.06
CA GLN A 393 46.51 -5.43 42.04
C GLN A 393 47.89 -5.17 42.73
N PRO A 394 48.93 -4.61 42.09
CA PRO A 394 49.37 -4.59 40.67
C PRO A 394 50.91 -4.79 40.54
N ALA A 395 51.49 -4.60 39.34
CA ALA A 395 52.90 -4.27 38.96
C ALA A 395 53.35 -5.10 37.72
N ALA A 396 54.22 -4.71 36.77
CA ALA A 396 55.09 -3.56 36.56
C ALA A 396 55.58 -3.51 35.07
N THR A 397 56.18 -2.35 34.75
CA THR A 397 57.02 -1.90 33.61
C THR A 397 58.02 -2.86 32.93
N ALA A 398 58.29 -2.64 31.63
CA ALA A 398 59.64 -2.61 30.98
C ALA A 398 59.51 -2.40 29.44
N THR A 399 59.86 -1.23 28.88
CA THR A 399 61.08 -0.90 28.09
C THR A 399 61.35 -1.68 26.78
N GLY A 400 61.50 -0.97 25.66
CA GLY A 400 62.14 -1.48 24.44
C GLY A 400 62.29 -0.42 23.33
N ARG A 401 63.52 0.09 23.15
CA ARG A 401 63.95 1.05 22.10
C ARG A 401 64.07 0.38 20.73
N GLY A 402 63.86 1.17 19.66
CA GLY A 402 64.38 0.85 18.33
C GLY A 402 64.19 1.99 17.32
N ARG A 403 65.20 2.85 17.17
CA ARG A 403 65.31 3.85 16.08
C ARG A 403 65.76 3.14 14.79
N ASN A 404 65.28 3.56 13.63
CA ASN A 404 66.19 4.06 12.59
C ASN A 404 65.50 4.94 11.53
N ARG A 405 66.18 6.05 11.25
CA ARG A 405 65.96 7.01 10.16
C ARG A 405 66.65 6.50 8.90
N GLN A 406 66.10 6.84 7.73
CA GLN A 406 66.83 7.53 6.63
C GLN A 406 65.78 7.98 5.61
N GLN A 407 65.59 9.31 5.42
CA GLN A 407 66.26 10.15 4.42
C GLN A 407 65.76 9.87 3.00
N GLN A 408 65.49 10.83 2.11
CA GLN A 408 65.47 12.30 2.13
C GLN A 408 64.97 12.71 0.72
N ARG A 409 64.18 13.79 0.66
CA ARG A 409 64.26 14.94 -0.28
C ARG A 409 64.52 14.65 -1.79
N ARG A 410 63.75 15.25 -2.70
CA ARG A 410 63.80 16.67 -3.15
C ARG A 410 62.59 16.93 -4.05
N ARG A 411 61.80 18.02 -3.87
CA ARG A 411 61.91 19.36 -4.52
C ARG A 411 61.89 19.26 -6.07
N ALA A 412 61.14 20.04 -6.85
CA ALA A 412 60.26 21.19 -6.64
C ALA A 412 59.59 21.59 -7.99
N HIS A 413 58.67 22.58 -7.93
CA HIS A 413 58.25 23.54 -8.96
C HIS A 413 57.01 23.27 -9.87
N SER A 414 55.96 24.03 -9.53
CA SER A 414 54.81 24.63 -10.26
C SER A 414 55.05 25.14 -11.71
N PRO A 415 54.08 25.84 -12.36
CA PRO A 415 52.62 25.62 -12.54
C PRO A 415 52.20 25.79 -14.03
N GLY A 416 50.91 25.59 -14.36
CA GLY A 416 50.36 26.02 -15.65
C GLY A 416 48.83 26.05 -15.68
N MET A 417 48.26 27.23 -15.97
CA MET A 417 46.85 27.52 -16.25
C MET A 417 46.33 26.75 -17.48
N ILE A 418 45.04 26.43 -17.51
CA ILE A 418 43.97 27.03 -18.34
C ILE A 418 42.64 26.75 -17.64
#